data_AF-A0AAD6MVA6-F1
#
_entry.id   AF-A0AAD6MVA6-F1
#
_cell.length_a   1.000
_cell.length_b   1.000
_cell.length_c   1.000
_cell.angle_alpha   90.00
_cell.angle_beta   90.00
_cell.angle_gamma   90.00
#
_symmetry.space_group_name_H-M   'P 1'
#
loop_
_entity.id
_entity.type
_entity.pdbx_description
1 polymer ?
#
loop_
_entity_poly.entity_id
_entity_poly.type
_entity_poly.pdbx_seq_one_letter_code
_entity_poly.pdbx_strand_id
1 'polypeptide(L)'
;MSFVADMRLAGGSAMLQNLIPTMLLVTTPKRSILRFLAIPCMIWIASQNVRQMNPFCQTYVFLLGPVFHCVPQALNLLLINPLDAADLARESPTRTKTMIGRFWYAAELMLFPRGMRTPRQVKGVPSHPKYYCKDGVFSCSRSLFLLRQSLILAWQYALFDLIQFSGHQQVEGSAAEVVFTYPEWNLSLEKWIERIITNGISWLVIGRICADSRYRLASIIFVGSGLYSPSEWVPMYGKIADAYTLKNLWGTVWHQMVRQPLSAMSNLITRDILQLPKGSILESSMNIFFVFLQSGILHLLIDIAAGIPAEYSGSLPFFTSFTVGIIIEQAVQNLYHWIKGPDAKESAIWKRVVGYTWVLLWVGIPSTWWIHPNMQNTPPHKLSMVPFSFSDHIGSQTVTAFAVISGMVVFFGFGGEV
;
A
#
# COMPACT_ATOMS: atom_id res chain seq x y z
N MET A 1 1.88 24.01 14.83
CA MET A 1 0.44 23.88 14.53
C MET A 1 -0.15 22.83 15.45
N SER A 2 -1.43 22.93 15.82
CA SER A 2 -2.11 21.86 16.55
C SER A 2 -2.41 20.69 15.61
N PHE A 3 -2.38 19.45 16.11
CA PHE A 3 -2.71 18.22 15.37
C PHE A 3 -3.99 18.33 14.52
N VAL A 4 -5.00 19.02 15.04
CA VAL A 4 -6.28 19.27 14.37
C VAL A 4 -6.14 20.19 13.15
N ALA A 5 -5.30 21.22 13.23
CA ALA A 5 -5.06 22.14 12.12
C ALA A 5 -4.35 21.42 10.96
N ASP A 6 -3.35 20.59 11.29
CA ASP A 6 -2.66 19.74 10.31
C ASP A 6 -3.71 18.85 9.64
N MET A 7 -4.45 18.02 10.39
CA MET A 7 -5.47 17.12 9.83
C MET A 7 -6.48 17.79 8.88
N ARG A 8 -6.93 19.01 9.18
CA ARG A 8 -7.83 19.77 8.30
C ARG A 8 -7.18 20.12 6.97
N LEU A 9 -5.91 20.50 7.00
CA LEU A 9 -5.11 20.83 5.82
C LEU A 9 -4.91 19.61 4.89
N ALA A 10 -4.49 18.45 5.43
CA ALA A 10 -4.39 17.24 4.59
C ALA A 10 -5.75 16.77 4.13
N GLY A 11 -6.78 16.83 4.99
CA GLY A 11 -8.13 16.41 4.63
C GLY A 11 -8.68 17.23 3.46
N GLY A 12 -8.55 18.56 3.53
CA GLY A 12 -8.97 19.47 2.46
C GLY A 12 -8.22 19.22 1.15
N SER A 13 -6.91 19.01 1.24
CA SER A 13 -6.09 18.75 0.06
C SER A 13 -6.34 17.38 -0.57
N ALA A 14 -6.45 16.32 0.25
CA ALA A 14 -6.83 14.99 -0.24
C ALA A 14 -8.22 15.02 -0.90
N MET A 15 -9.16 15.80 -0.36
CA MET A 15 -10.46 16.02 -0.97
C MET A 15 -10.33 16.72 -2.34
N LEU A 16 -9.56 17.81 -2.45
CA LEU A 16 -9.32 18.49 -3.73
C LEU A 16 -8.66 17.57 -4.77
N GLN A 17 -7.66 16.79 -4.36
CA GLN A 17 -6.96 15.82 -5.21
C GLN A 17 -7.88 14.74 -5.77
N ASN A 18 -9.00 14.43 -5.12
CA ASN A 18 -10.01 13.52 -5.62
C ASN A 18 -11.10 14.24 -6.42
N LEU A 19 -11.58 15.39 -5.94
CA LEU A 19 -12.71 16.11 -6.55
C LEU A 19 -12.36 16.70 -7.91
N ILE A 20 -11.17 17.29 -8.08
CA ILE A 20 -10.74 17.90 -9.35
C ILE A 20 -10.80 16.88 -10.51
N PRO A 21 -10.10 15.74 -10.45
CA PRO A 21 -10.15 14.77 -11.55
C PRO A 21 -11.54 14.12 -11.68
N THR A 22 -12.26 13.90 -10.58
CA THR A 22 -13.65 13.41 -10.62
C THR A 22 -14.56 14.34 -11.41
N MET A 23 -14.49 15.65 -11.15
CA MET A 23 -15.24 16.65 -11.91
C MET A 23 -14.89 16.58 -13.39
N LEU A 24 -13.60 16.60 -13.73
CA LEU A 24 -13.15 16.62 -15.11
C LEU A 24 -13.55 15.35 -15.88
N LEU A 25 -13.55 14.19 -15.22
CA LEU A 25 -14.05 12.93 -15.80
C LEU A 25 -15.51 13.03 -16.23
N VAL A 26 -16.35 13.70 -15.43
CA VAL A 26 -17.80 13.78 -15.65
C VAL A 26 -18.19 14.95 -16.56
N THR A 27 -17.51 16.10 -16.48
CA THR A 27 -17.96 17.35 -17.10
C THR A 27 -17.20 17.73 -18.37
N THR A 28 -16.11 17.05 -18.71
CA THR A 28 -15.28 17.42 -19.87
C THR A 28 -15.11 16.27 -20.86
N PRO A 29 -14.97 16.54 -22.17
CA PRO A 29 -14.60 15.52 -23.15
C PRO A 29 -13.12 15.11 -22.99
N LYS A 30 -12.76 13.93 -23.51
CA LYS A 30 -11.42 13.32 -23.38
C LYS A 30 -10.25 14.23 -23.75
N ARG A 31 -10.42 15.10 -24.75
CA ARG A 31 -9.36 15.98 -25.27
C ARG A 31 -9.40 17.40 -24.70
N SER A 32 -10.16 17.64 -23.63
CA SER A 32 -10.25 18.96 -23.02
C SER A 32 -8.89 19.43 -22.46
N ILE A 33 -8.50 20.67 -22.78
CA ILE A 33 -7.28 21.31 -22.26
C ILE A 33 -7.29 21.36 -20.72
N LEU A 34 -8.47 21.47 -20.10
CA LEU A 34 -8.61 21.45 -18.64
C LEU A 34 -8.05 20.17 -18.01
N ARG A 35 -8.13 19.03 -18.71
CA ARG A 35 -7.56 17.76 -18.24
C ARG A 35 -6.03 17.80 -18.20
N PHE A 36 -5.41 18.46 -19.18
CA PHE A 36 -3.97 18.64 -19.22
C PHE A 36 -3.48 19.62 -18.15
N LEU A 37 -4.24 20.71 -17.93
CA LEU A 37 -3.92 21.70 -16.90
C LEU A 37 -4.16 21.17 -15.47
N ALA A 38 -5.07 20.19 -15.30
CA ALA A 38 -5.35 19.61 -13.99
C ALA A 38 -4.13 18.93 -13.37
N ILE A 39 -3.32 18.22 -14.16
CA ILE A 39 -2.15 17.48 -13.65
C ILE A 39 -1.11 18.40 -12.99
N PRO A 40 -0.59 19.47 -13.63
CA PRO A 40 0.33 20.39 -12.98
C PRO A 40 -0.31 21.12 -11.78
N CYS A 41 -1.60 21.47 -11.85
CA CYS A 41 -2.31 22.04 -10.70
C CYS A 41 -2.37 21.06 -9.51
N MET A 42 -2.67 19.80 -9.76
CA MET A 42 -2.68 18.75 -8.73
C MET A 42 -1.28 18.52 -8.15
N ILE A 43 -0.24 18.51 -8.98
CA ILE A 43 1.16 18.43 -8.52
C ILE A 43 1.49 19.63 -7.62
N TRP A 44 1.07 20.83 -8.03
CA TRP A 44 1.28 22.04 -7.22
C TRP A 44 0.56 21.94 -5.86
N ILE A 45 -0.72 21.53 -5.83
CA ILE A 45 -1.47 21.31 -4.57
C ILE A 45 -0.74 20.29 -3.68
N ALA A 46 -0.31 19.15 -4.24
CA ALA A 46 0.44 18.14 -3.49
C ALA A 46 1.74 18.73 -2.92
N SER A 47 2.46 19.55 -3.70
CA SER A 47 3.69 20.20 -3.24
C SER A 47 3.46 21.19 -2.09
N GLN A 48 2.33 21.90 -2.08
CA GLN A 48 2.01 22.82 -0.97
C GLN A 48 1.75 22.05 0.33
N ASN A 49 1.13 20.87 0.24
CA ASN A 49 0.90 20.02 1.41
C ASN A 49 2.20 19.54 2.03
N VAL A 50 3.16 19.14 1.20
CA VAL A 50 4.50 18.72 1.66
C VAL A 50 5.19 19.86 2.40
N ARG A 51 5.14 21.10 1.88
CA ARG A 51 5.81 22.26 2.50
C ARG A 51 5.20 22.68 3.84
N GLN A 52 3.90 22.50 4.00
CA GLN A 52 3.17 22.90 5.22
C GLN A 52 3.17 21.79 6.28
N MET A 53 3.85 20.67 6.02
CA MET A 53 3.75 19.49 6.85
C MET A 53 4.58 19.61 8.13
N ASN A 54 4.01 19.15 9.24
CA ASN A 54 4.79 18.76 10.42
C ASN A 54 5.39 17.37 10.16
N PRO A 55 6.72 17.25 9.93
CA PRO A 55 7.36 15.99 9.54
C PRO A 55 7.21 14.89 10.60
N PHE A 56 6.90 15.27 11.84
CA PHE A 56 6.83 14.36 12.97
C PHE A 56 5.44 13.77 13.25
N CYS A 57 4.39 14.20 12.53
CA CYS A 57 3.06 13.64 12.71
C CYS A 57 2.85 12.41 11.80
N GLN A 58 3.15 11.20 12.31
CA GLN A 58 3.02 9.97 11.52
C GLN A 58 1.58 9.69 11.05
N THR A 59 0.58 9.98 11.89
CA THR A 59 -0.84 9.96 11.49
C THR A 59 -1.11 10.80 10.24
N TYR A 60 -0.37 11.89 10.05
CA TYR A 60 -0.48 12.80 8.92
C TYR A 60 0.28 12.31 7.68
N VAL A 61 1.45 11.68 7.85
CA VAL A 61 2.18 10.96 6.79
C VAL A 61 1.31 9.85 6.18
N PHE A 62 0.49 9.18 7.01
CA PHE A 62 -0.47 8.18 6.52
C PHE A 62 -1.63 8.78 5.70
N LEU A 63 -1.90 10.08 5.78
CA LEU A 63 -2.88 10.78 4.92
C LEU A 63 -2.28 11.21 3.57
N LEU A 64 -0.95 11.20 3.42
CA LEU A 64 -0.27 11.57 2.17
C LEU A 64 -0.35 10.49 1.09
N GLY A 65 -0.42 9.21 1.47
CA GLY A 65 -0.55 8.11 0.50
C GLY A 65 -1.70 8.35 -0.50
N PRO A 66 -2.89 8.76 -0.01
CA PRO A 66 -3.95 9.34 -0.83
C PRO A 66 -3.57 10.47 -1.77
N VAL A 67 -2.95 11.52 -1.24
CA VAL A 67 -2.56 12.72 -2.01
C VAL A 67 -1.61 12.37 -3.16
N PHE A 68 -0.61 11.53 -2.90
CA PHE A 68 0.38 11.16 -3.91
C PHE A 68 -0.10 10.11 -4.91
N HIS A 69 -1.04 9.23 -4.55
CA HIS A 69 -1.61 8.29 -5.53
C HIS A 69 -2.64 8.93 -6.46
N CYS A 70 -3.30 10.01 -6.02
CA CYS A 70 -4.34 10.67 -6.80
C CYS A 70 -3.80 11.24 -8.11
N VAL A 71 -2.56 11.76 -8.11
CA VAL A 71 -1.94 12.34 -9.31
C VAL A 71 -1.69 11.26 -10.39
N PRO A 72 -1.00 10.13 -10.12
CA PRO A 72 -0.89 9.02 -11.07
C PRO A 72 -2.24 8.49 -11.56
N GLN A 73 -3.26 8.40 -10.68
CA GLN A 73 -4.57 7.90 -11.09
C GLN A 73 -5.34 8.90 -11.95
N ALA A 74 -5.27 10.19 -11.65
CA ALA A 74 -5.80 11.24 -12.50
C ALA A 74 -5.11 11.26 -13.86
N LEU A 75 -3.78 11.14 -13.89
CA LEU A 75 -3.00 11.06 -15.13
C LEU A 75 -3.42 9.87 -15.98
N ASN A 76 -3.63 8.71 -15.36
CA ASN A 76 -4.16 7.52 -16.01
C ASN A 76 -5.56 7.76 -16.60
N LEU A 77 -6.53 8.22 -15.79
CA LEU A 77 -7.94 8.30 -16.21
C LEU A 77 -8.29 9.54 -17.04
N LEU A 78 -7.49 10.61 -16.97
CA LEU A 78 -7.72 11.84 -17.70
C LEU A 78 -6.95 11.89 -19.02
N LEU A 79 -5.72 11.36 -19.07
CA LEU A 79 -4.80 11.57 -20.20
C LEU A 79 -4.32 10.27 -20.87
N ILE A 80 -3.88 9.25 -20.12
CA ILE A 80 -3.28 8.03 -20.71
C ILE A 80 -4.35 7.09 -21.26
N ASN A 81 -5.31 6.72 -20.40
CA ASN A 81 -6.46 5.88 -20.74
C ASN A 81 -7.75 6.70 -20.48
N PRO A 82 -7.99 7.77 -21.26
CA PRO A 82 -8.94 8.80 -20.92
C PRO A 82 -10.38 8.27 -20.91
N LEU A 83 -11.08 8.50 -19.80
CA LEU A 83 -12.51 8.22 -19.65
C LEU A 83 -13.32 9.51 -19.68
N ASP A 84 -14.54 9.44 -20.18
CA ASP A 84 -15.54 10.51 -20.06
C ASP A 84 -16.87 9.98 -19.51
N ALA A 85 -17.84 10.88 -19.32
CA ALA A 85 -19.16 10.53 -18.82
C ALA A 85 -19.87 9.45 -19.66
N ALA A 86 -19.60 9.34 -20.96
CA ALA A 86 -20.20 8.31 -21.81
C ALA A 86 -19.56 6.94 -21.55
N ASP A 87 -18.24 6.86 -21.35
CA ASP A 87 -17.59 5.61 -20.95
C ASP A 87 -18.07 5.15 -19.57
N LEU A 88 -18.18 6.07 -18.61
CA LEU A 88 -18.72 5.77 -17.28
C LEU A 88 -20.14 5.21 -17.38
N ALA A 89 -20.97 5.81 -18.23
CA ALA A 89 -22.33 5.35 -18.50
C ALA A 89 -22.39 3.98 -19.16
N ARG A 90 -21.43 3.66 -20.03
CA ARG A 90 -21.34 2.36 -20.70
C ARG A 90 -20.91 1.25 -19.74
N GLU A 91 -19.99 1.53 -18.82
CA GLU A 91 -19.45 0.52 -17.91
C GLU A 91 -20.37 0.16 -16.76
N SER A 92 -21.12 1.15 -16.26
CA SER A 92 -22.00 0.93 -15.12
C SER A 92 -23.35 1.64 -15.30
N PRO A 93 -24.15 1.29 -16.33
CA PRO A 93 -25.35 2.03 -16.71
C PRO A 93 -26.34 2.27 -15.57
N THR A 94 -26.48 1.30 -14.66
CA THR A 94 -27.39 1.38 -13.52
C THR A 94 -26.95 2.40 -12.47
N ARG A 95 -25.65 2.50 -12.21
CA ARG A 95 -25.08 3.40 -11.18
C ARG A 95 -24.91 4.83 -11.69
N THR A 96 -24.82 5.01 -13.00
CA THR A 96 -24.55 6.30 -13.66
C THR A 96 -25.78 6.91 -14.33
N LYS A 97 -26.99 6.45 -13.95
CA LYS A 97 -28.26 6.98 -14.46
C LYS A 97 -28.43 8.47 -14.15
N THR A 98 -28.01 8.89 -12.96
CA THR A 98 -28.09 10.29 -12.50
C THR A 98 -26.72 10.96 -12.55
N MET A 99 -26.70 12.30 -12.58
CA MET A 99 -25.43 13.04 -12.47
C MET A 99 -24.70 12.74 -11.18
N ILE A 100 -25.42 12.69 -10.04
CA ILE A 100 -24.84 12.32 -8.74
C ILE A 100 -24.20 10.93 -8.80
N GLY A 101 -24.88 9.97 -9.43
CA GLY A 101 -24.35 8.61 -9.62
C GLY A 101 -23.08 8.57 -10.48
N ARG A 102 -22.99 9.42 -11.52
CA ARG A 102 -21.77 9.58 -12.33
C ARG A 102 -20.60 10.14 -11.51
N PHE A 103 -20.85 11.19 -10.73
CA PHE A 103 -19.84 11.74 -9.81
C PHE A 103 -19.38 10.71 -8.78
N TRP A 104 -20.31 9.96 -8.20
CA TRP A 104 -19.99 8.91 -7.24
C TRP A 104 -19.13 7.80 -7.86
N TYR A 105 -19.50 7.32 -9.05
CA TYR A 105 -18.74 6.28 -9.75
C TYR A 105 -17.35 6.78 -10.17
N ALA A 106 -17.24 8.03 -10.64
CA ALA A 106 -15.94 8.65 -10.94
C ALA A 106 -15.06 8.80 -9.69
N ALA A 107 -15.64 9.20 -8.54
CA ALA A 107 -14.92 9.28 -7.27
C ALA A 107 -14.45 7.90 -6.80
N GLU A 108 -15.25 6.85 -7.00
CA GLU A 108 -14.84 5.47 -6.71
C GLU A 108 -13.64 5.03 -7.56
N LEU A 109 -13.60 5.38 -8.85
CA LEU A 109 -12.45 5.07 -9.71
C LEU A 109 -11.16 5.78 -9.28
N MET A 110 -11.27 6.95 -8.63
CA MET A 110 -10.15 7.68 -8.05
C MET A 110 -9.69 7.07 -6.73
N LEU A 111 -10.63 6.82 -5.80
CA LEU A 111 -10.35 6.32 -4.44
C LEU A 111 -10.00 4.83 -4.40
N PHE A 112 -10.59 4.04 -5.30
CA PHE A 112 -10.43 2.59 -5.40
C PHE A 112 -9.98 2.18 -6.81
N PRO A 113 -8.72 2.52 -7.19
CA PRO A 113 -8.15 2.26 -8.52
C PRO A 113 -8.02 0.77 -8.90
N ARG A 114 -8.42 -0.15 -8.01
CA ARG A 114 -8.50 -1.59 -8.31
C ARG A 114 -9.59 -1.94 -9.31
N GLY A 115 -10.54 -1.03 -9.58
CA GLY A 115 -11.57 -1.21 -10.61
C GLY A 115 -12.51 -2.38 -10.32
N MET A 116 -12.83 -2.61 -9.05
CA MET A 116 -13.60 -3.78 -8.61
C MET A 116 -14.92 -3.90 -9.36
N ARG A 117 -15.21 -5.09 -9.92
CA ARG A 117 -16.43 -5.39 -10.70
C ARG A 117 -16.63 -4.48 -11.91
N THR A 118 -15.54 -3.94 -12.44
CA THR A 118 -15.52 -3.21 -13.72
C THR A 118 -14.68 -3.99 -14.73
N PRO A 119 -14.78 -3.70 -16.04
CA PRO A 119 -13.86 -4.26 -17.05
C PRO A 119 -12.38 -3.95 -16.79
N ARG A 120 -12.06 -3.00 -15.89
CA ARG A 120 -10.69 -2.60 -15.53
C ARG A 120 -10.19 -3.23 -14.22
N GLN A 121 -10.88 -4.24 -13.69
CA GLN A 121 -10.45 -4.90 -12.47
C GLN A 121 -9.01 -5.40 -12.61
N VAL A 122 -8.15 -5.01 -11.67
CA VAL A 122 -6.75 -5.44 -11.65
C VAL A 122 -6.66 -6.97 -11.53
N LYS A 123 -5.63 -7.58 -12.11
CA LYS A 123 -5.42 -9.03 -11.97
C LYS A 123 -4.93 -9.37 -10.57
N GLY A 124 -5.26 -10.58 -10.11
CA GLY A 124 -4.78 -11.15 -8.84
C GLY A 124 -5.50 -10.65 -7.60
N VAL A 125 -6.72 -10.09 -7.73
CA VAL A 125 -7.48 -9.62 -6.56
C VAL A 125 -7.68 -10.77 -5.55
N PRO A 126 -7.38 -10.54 -4.26
CA PRO A 126 -7.61 -11.54 -3.23
C PRO A 126 -9.07 -11.98 -3.15
N SER A 127 -9.31 -13.26 -2.89
CA SER A 127 -10.65 -13.74 -2.54
C SER A 127 -11.03 -13.28 -1.14
N HIS A 128 -12.33 -13.21 -0.84
CA HIS A 128 -12.79 -13.05 0.53
C HIS A 128 -12.27 -14.18 1.45
N PRO A 129 -12.06 -13.91 2.74
CA PRO A 129 -11.70 -14.95 3.71
C PRO A 129 -12.69 -16.10 3.66
N LYS A 130 -12.20 -17.35 3.75
CA LYS A 130 -13.05 -18.56 3.77
C LYS A 130 -14.12 -18.49 4.87
N TYR A 131 -13.83 -17.79 5.96
CA TYR A 131 -14.77 -17.48 7.04
C TYR A 131 -16.12 -16.89 6.56
N TYR A 132 -16.10 -16.09 5.49
CA TYR A 132 -17.31 -15.50 4.92
C TYR A 132 -18.04 -16.41 3.93
N CYS A 133 -17.46 -17.58 3.60
CA CYS A 133 -17.99 -18.45 2.58
C CYS A 133 -18.60 -19.71 3.20
N LYS A 134 -19.84 -20.00 2.85
CA LYS A 134 -20.50 -21.29 3.12
C LYS A 134 -20.55 -22.09 1.82
N ASP A 135 -20.02 -23.31 1.82
CA ASP A 135 -19.93 -24.17 0.63
C ASP A 135 -19.26 -23.50 -0.58
N GLY A 136 -18.29 -22.62 -0.32
CA GLY A 136 -17.57 -21.87 -1.36
C GLY A 136 -18.28 -20.61 -1.88
N VAL A 137 -19.49 -20.31 -1.39
CA VAL A 137 -20.28 -19.15 -1.78
C VAL A 137 -20.22 -18.08 -0.69
N PHE A 138 -19.99 -16.81 -1.07
CA PHE A 138 -19.99 -15.70 -0.12
C PHE A 138 -21.37 -15.53 0.53
N SER A 139 -21.43 -15.65 1.86
CA SER A 139 -22.68 -15.64 2.63
C SER A 139 -22.61 -14.77 3.90
N CYS A 140 -21.74 -13.75 3.90
CA CYS A 140 -21.53 -12.90 5.08
C CYS A 140 -22.66 -11.88 5.26
N SER A 141 -23.24 -11.82 6.46
CA SER A 141 -24.19 -10.76 6.83
C SER A 141 -23.46 -9.44 7.11
N ARG A 142 -24.17 -8.31 6.97
CA ARG A 142 -23.61 -6.98 7.24
C ARG A 142 -23.11 -6.85 8.68
N SER A 143 -23.88 -7.32 9.66
CA SER A 143 -23.50 -7.27 11.08
C SER A 143 -22.25 -8.08 11.37
N LEU A 144 -22.13 -9.28 10.79
CA LEU A 144 -20.95 -10.13 10.96
C LEU A 144 -19.70 -9.50 10.33
N PHE A 145 -19.84 -8.94 9.14
CA PHE A 145 -18.76 -8.21 8.48
C PHE A 145 -18.28 -7.05 9.36
N LEU A 146 -19.20 -6.19 9.81
CA LEU A 146 -18.86 -5.02 10.64
C LEU A 146 -18.21 -5.43 11.95
N LEU A 147 -18.75 -6.46 12.63
CA LEU A 147 -18.16 -7.00 13.86
C LEU A 147 -16.71 -7.44 13.62
N ARG A 148 -16.46 -8.24 12.58
CA ARG A 148 -15.11 -8.71 12.27
C ARG A 148 -14.16 -7.56 11.92
N GLN A 149 -14.59 -6.59 11.13
CA GLN A 149 -13.76 -5.43 10.79
C GLN A 149 -13.42 -4.60 12.03
N SER A 150 -14.39 -4.36 12.91
CA SER A 150 -14.20 -3.62 14.16
C SER A 150 -13.25 -4.32 15.13
N LEU A 151 -13.38 -5.65 15.28
CA LEU A 151 -12.49 -6.44 16.14
C LEU A 151 -11.04 -6.43 15.65
N ILE A 152 -10.83 -6.60 14.34
CA ILE A 152 -9.47 -6.53 13.76
C ILE A 152 -8.91 -5.11 13.90
N LEU A 153 -9.71 -4.07 13.65
CA LEU A 153 -9.27 -2.68 13.80
C LEU A 153 -8.89 -2.35 15.26
N ALA A 154 -9.67 -2.83 16.23
CA ALA A 154 -9.36 -2.66 17.65
C ALA A 154 -8.06 -3.37 18.04
N TRP A 155 -7.82 -4.58 17.52
CA TRP A 155 -6.56 -5.29 17.69
C TRP A 155 -5.37 -4.53 17.07
N GLN A 156 -5.53 -4.00 15.85
CA GLN A 156 -4.51 -3.19 15.18
C GLN A 156 -4.21 -1.90 15.95
N TYR A 157 -5.24 -1.27 16.54
CA TYR A 157 -5.08 -0.10 17.40
C TYR A 157 -4.21 -0.42 18.62
N ALA A 158 -4.46 -1.55 19.31
CA ALA A 158 -3.67 -1.97 20.46
C ALA A 158 -2.20 -2.20 20.09
N LEU A 159 -1.91 -2.72 18.88
CA LEU A 159 -0.54 -2.85 18.41
C LEU A 159 0.14 -1.50 18.17
N PHE A 160 -0.55 -0.54 17.54
CA PHE A 160 -0.01 0.81 17.36
C PHE A 160 0.23 1.52 18.68
N ASP A 161 -0.65 1.32 19.65
CA ASP A 161 -0.52 1.85 21.00
C ASP A 161 0.76 1.32 21.68
N LEU A 162 1.00 0.01 21.62
CA LEU A 162 2.21 -0.60 22.16
C LEU A 162 3.50 -0.14 21.45
N ILE A 163 3.46 0.01 20.13
CA ILE A 163 4.60 0.51 19.33
C ILE A 163 4.91 1.96 19.72
N GLN A 164 3.87 2.80 19.80
CA GLN A 164 3.99 4.19 20.23
C GLN A 164 4.57 4.30 21.65
N PHE A 165 4.02 3.54 22.59
CA PHE A 165 4.46 3.51 23.99
C PHE A 165 5.93 3.06 24.12
N SER A 166 6.31 1.99 23.43
CA SER A 166 7.69 1.48 23.43
C SER A 166 8.66 2.50 22.86
N GLY A 167 8.23 3.22 21.82
CA GLY A 167 8.93 4.38 21.31
C GLY A 167 9.15 5.41 22.41
N HIS A 168 8.08 5.89 23.04
CA HIS A 168 8.16 6.94 24.08
C HIS A 168 9.13 6.57 25.21
N GLN A 169 9.13 5.32 25.69
CA GLN A 169 10.04 4.86 26.75
C GLN A 169 11.52 4.86 26.36
N GLN A 170 11.85 4.59 25.09
CA GLN A 170 13.24 4.59 24.62
C GLN A 170 13.90 5.99 24.68
N VAL A 171 13.10 7.06 24.78
CA VAL A 171 13.56 8.46 24.83
C VAL A 171 13.79 8.99 26.22
N GLU A 172 13.08 8.50 27.25
CA GLU A 172 13.33 8.95 28.62
C GLU A 172 14.79 8.67 29.07
N GLY A 173 15.52 7.80 28.36
CA GLY A 173 16.96 7.56 28.53
C GLY A 173 17.91 8.20 27.49
N SER A 174 17.43 8.84 26.42
CA SER A 174 18.32 9.40 25.37
C SER A 174 17.75 10.66 24.68
N ALA A 175 18.29 11.83 25.03
CA ALA A 175 18.06 13.09 24.32
C ALA A 175 18.94 13.19 23.05
N ALA A 176 18.97 12.14 22.22
CA ALA A 176 19.83 12.11 21.05
C ALA A 176 19.27 13.03 19.94
N GLU A 177 20.13 13.88 19.40
CA GLU A 177 19.85 14.69 18.21
C GLU A 177 19.62 13.77 16.99
N VAL A 178 18.68 14.12 16.11
CA VAL A 178 18.41 13.34 14.89
C VAL A 178 19.57 13.52 13.92
N VAL A 179 20.44 12.51 13.84
CA VAL A 179 21.58 12.48 12.91
C VAL A 179 21.39 11.36 11.89
N PHE A 180 21.24 11.73 10.62
CA PHE A 180 21.15 10.79 9.52
C PHE A 180 22.51 10.19 9.20
N THR A 181 22.57 8.87 9.04
CA THR A 181 23.78 8.14 8.68
C THR A 181 23.48 7.15 7.56
N TYR A 182 24.51 6.73 6.84
CA TYR A 182 24.38 5.63 5.90
C TYR A 182 24.44 4.28 6.63
N PRO A 183 23.72 3.25 6.14
CA PRO A 183 23.74 1.94 6.77
C PRO A 183 25.13 1.30 6.68
N GLU A 184 25.58 0.71 7.79
CA GLU A 184 26.80 -0.10 7.82
C GLU A 184 26.57 -1.45 7.14
N TRP A 185 27.43 -1.83 6.20
CA TRP A 185 27.32 -3.11 5.46
C TRP A 185 28.25 -4.20 5.99
N ASN A 186 29.33 -3.81 6.69
CA ASN A 186 30.29 -4.74 7.26
C ASN A 186 29.86 -5.16 8.67
N LEU A 187 29.00 -6.17 8.74
CA LEU A 187 28.41 -6.67 9.98
C LEU A 187 28.67 -8.16 10.16
N SER A 188 28.67 -8.61 11.42
CA SER A 188 28.63 -10.03 11.73
C SER A 188 27.34 -10.68 11.21
N LEU A 189 27.37 -11.99 11.01
CA LEU A 189 26.20 -12.76 10.56
C LEU A 189 24.99 -12.57 11.50
N GLU A 190 25.23 -12.56 12.82
CA GLU A 190 24.20 -12.35 13.83
C GLU A 190 23.46 -11.01 13.65
N LYS A 191 24.21 -9.92 13.46
CA LYS A 191 23.63 -8.60 13.17
C LYS A 191 22.90 -8.55 11.84
N TRP A 192 23.36 -9.29 10.83
CA TRP A 192 22.64 -9.44 9.56
C TRP A 192 21.32 -10.17 9.73
N ILE A 193 21.29 -11.24 10.53
CA ILE A 193 20.06 -11.98 10.85
C ILE A 193 19.07 -11.06 11.56
N GLU A 194 19.50 -10.35 12.60
CA GLU A 194 18.69 -9.38 13.34
C GLU A 194 18.11 -8.32 12.37
N ARG A 195 18.98 -7.72 11.54
CA ARG A 195 18.57 -6.70 10.58
C ARG A 195 17.55 -7.21 9.57
N ILE A 196 17.75 -8.40 9.00
CA ILE A 196 16.82 -9.00 8.04
C ILE A 196 15.45 -9.25 8.68
N ILE A 197 15.44 -9.76 9.93
CA ILE A 197 14.21 -10.00 10.68
C ILE A 197 13.51 -8.67 10.99
N THR A 198 14.21 -7.69 11.56
CA THR A 198 13.66 -6.38 11.92
C THR A 198 13.14 -5.64 10.70
N ASN A 199 13.88 -5.65 9.59
CA ASN A 199 13.43 -5.08 8.33
C ASN A 199 12.17 -5.78 7.85
N GLY A 200 12.17 -7.12 7.80
CA GLY A 200 11.04 -7.94 7.42
C GLY A 200 9.77 -7.62 8.22
N ILE A 201 9.87 -7.56 9.55
CA ILE A 201 8.76 -7.21 10.44
C ILE A 201 8.28 -5.79 10.17
N SER A 202 9.20 -4.83 10.04
CA SER A 202 8.87 -3.42 9.86
C SER A 202 7.94 -3.18 8.67
N TRP A 203 8.21 -3.79 7.51
CA TRP A 203 7.34 -3.56 6.35
C TRP A 203 6.21 -4.60 6.21
N LEU A 204 6.44 -5.91 6.44
CA LEU A 204 5.40 -6.95 6.27
C LEU A 204 4.31 -6.87 7.34
N VAL A 205 4.66 -6.43 8.55
CA VAL A 205 3.73 -6.36 9.67
C VAL A 205 3.31 -4.92 9.89
N ILE A 206 4.23 -4.03 10.26
CA ILE A 206 3.87 -2.64 10.62
C ILE A 206 3.33 -1.91 9.38
N GLY A 207 4.05 -1.92 8.27
CA GLY A 207 3.61 -1.30 7.01
C GLY A 207 2.25 -1.84 6.52
N ARG A 208 2.05 -3.15 6.58
CA ARG A 208 0.77 -3.79 6.22
C ARG A 208 -0.36 -3.33 7.13
N ILE A 209 -0.17 -3.37 8.45
CA ILE A 209 -1.20 -3.00 9.43
C ILE A 209 -1.56 -1.51 9.29
N CYS A 210 -0.59 -0.62 9.04
CA CYS A 210 -0.81 0.82 8.76
C CYS A 210 -1.72 1.08 7.56
N ALA A 211 -1.56 0.31 6.48
CA ALA A 211 -2.41 0.46 5.30
C ALA A 211 -3.75 -0.29 5.43
N ASP A 212 -3.75 -1.45 6.07
CA ASP A 212 -4.95 -2.27 6.26
C ASP A 212 -5.95 -1.60 7.22
N SER A 213 -5.50 -1.02 8.34
CA SER A 213 -6.36 -0.36 9.34
C SER A 213 -7.24 0.74 8.73
N ARG A 214 -6.67 1.57 7.84
CA ARG A 214 -7.40 2.61 7.10
C ARG A 214 -8.46 2.02 6.18
N TYR A 215 -8.12 0.95 5.47
CA TYR A 215 -9.06 0.27 4.60
C TYR A 215 -10.20 -0.38 5.39
N ARG A 216 -9.92 -0.93 6.58
CA ARG A 216 -10.96 -1.46 7.48
C ARG A 216 -11.85 -0.37 8.04
N LEU A 217 -11.29 0.74 8.49
CA LEU A 217 -12.05 1.88 8.97
C LEU A 217 -13.01 2.39 7.89
N ALA A 218 -12.51 2.56 6.66
CA ALA A 218 -13.35 2.92 5.52
C ALA A 218 -14.45 1.87 5.28
N SER A 219 -14.14 0.58 5.38
CA SER A 219 -15.13 -0.50 5.24
C SER A 219 -16.26 -0.39 6.26
N ILE A 220 -15.95 -0.07 7.51
CA ILE A 220 -16.95 0.06 8.58
C ILE A 220 -17.89 1.22 8.27
N ILE A 221 -17.35 2.35 7.81
CA ILE A 221 -18.14 3.54 7.46
C ILE A 221 -19.03 3.27 6.23
N PHE A 222 -18.45 2.77 5.13
CA PHE A 222 -19.15 2.60 3.86
C PHE A 222 -20.12 1.41 3.86
N VAL A 223 -19.77 0.30 4.50
CA VAL A 223 -20.68 -0.86 4.63
C VAL A 223 -21.72 -0.62 5.72
N GLY A 224 -21.36 0.07 6.80
CA GLY A 224 -22.27 0.44 7.88
C GLY A 224 -23.37 1.39 7.45
N SER A 225 -23.03 2.39 6.61
CA SER A 225 -24.01 3.30 6.00
C SER A 225 -24.88 2.65 4.91
N GLY A 226 -24.57 1.42 4.50
CA GLY A 226 -25.31 0.71 3.45
C GLY A 226 -24.96 1.16 2.03
N LEU A 227 -23.95 2.02 1.84
CA LEU A 227 -23.46 2.46 0.53
C LEU A 227 -22.79 1.32 -0.25
N TYR A 228 -22.19 0.37 0.47
CA TYR A 228 -21.60 -0.85 -0.07
C TYR A 228 -22.11 -2.07 0.71
N SER A 229 -22.24 -3.20 0.03
CA SER A 229 -22.45 -4.50 0.65
C SER A 229 -21.10 -5.14 1.04
N PRO A 230 -21.10 -6.05 2.03
CA PRO A 230 -19.89 -6.79 2.43
C PRO A 230 -19.15 -7.47 1.26
N SER A 231 -19.91 -7.97 0.28
CA SER A 231 -19.34 -8.68 -0.88
C SER A 231 -18.49 -7.77 -1.79
N GLU A 232 -18.76 -6.48 -1.79
CA GLU A 232 -18.10 -5.48 -2.63
C GLU A 232 -16.76 -5.02 -2.02
N TRP A 233 -16.58 -5.21 -0.72
CA TRP A 233 -15.40 -4.76 0.01
C TRP A 233 -14.33 -5.85 0.10
N VAL A 234 -13.62 -6.05 -1.01
CA VAL A 234 -12.65 -7.16 -1.17
C VAL A 234 -11.31 -6.85 -0.49
N PRO A 235 -10.67 -7.81 0.21
CA PRO A 235 -9.41 -7.58 0.94
C PRO A 235 -8.32 -6.92 0.09
N MET A 236 -7.50 -6.07 0.73
CA MET A 236 -6.37 -5.41 0.06
C MET A 236 -5.18 -6.35 -0.14
N TYR A 237 -4.95 -7.22 0.83
CA TYR A 237 -3.80 -8.13 0.86
C TYR A 237 -4.24 -9.55 0.57
N GLY A 238 -3.38 -10.29 -0.13
CA GLY A 238 -3.51 -11.73 -0.31
C GLY A 238 -2.92 -12.52 0.86
N LYS A 239 -2.85 -13.83 0.70
CA LYS A 239 -2.33 -14.74 1.72
C LYS A 239 -0.81 -14.68 1.79
N ILE A 240 -0.26 -14.50 2.98
CA ILE A 240 1.20 -14.59 3.21
C ILE A 240 1.75 -15.95 2.76
N ALA A 241 0.95 -17.02 2.87
CA ALA A 241 1.32 -18.35 2.38
C ALA A 241 1.69 -18.39 0.89
N ASP A 242 1.26 -17.42 0.07
CA ASP A 242 1.60 -17.38 -1.35
C ASP A 242 2.88 -16.56 -1.63
N ALA A 243 3.49 -15.94 -0.61
CA ALA A 243 4.65 -15.05 -0.70
C ALA A 243 6.01 -15.76 -0.84
N TYR A 244 6.06 -16.91 -1.52
CA TYR A 244 7.30 -17.68 -1.75
C TYR A 244 8.02 -17.30 -3.06
N THR A 245 7.57 -16.26 -3.76
CA THR A 245 8.29 -15.63 -4.88
C THR A 245 8.09 -14.11 -4.81
N LEU A 246 9.07 -13.34 -5.27
CA LEU A 246 8.95 -11.88 -5.38
C LEU A 246 7.80 -11.48 -6.30
N LYS A 247 7.59 -12.24 -7.37
CA LYS A 247 6.45 -12.05 -8.27
C LYS A 247 5.11 -12.23 -7.55
N ASN A 248 4.94 -13.26 -6.73
CA ASN A 248 3.70 -13.44 -5.97
C ASN A 248 3.56 -12.40 -4.86
N LEU A 249 4.66 -12.06 -4.19
CA LEU A 249 4.68 -11.05 -3.15
C LEU A 249 4.06 -9.74 -3.65
N TRP A 250 4.55 -9.19 -4.76
CA TRP A 250 4.03 -7.94 -5.32
C TRP A 250 2.77 -8.11 -6.17
N GLY A 251 2.62 -9.26 -6.81
CA GLY A 251 1.53 -9.52 -7.76
C GLY A 251 0.21 -9.94 -7.12
N THR A 252 0.26 -10.58 -5.95
CA THR A 252 -0.88 -11.27 -5.32
C THR A 252 -1.01 -10.95 -3.83
N VAL A 253 0.10 -10.90 -3.09
CA VAL A 253 0.07 -10.76 -1.62
C VAL A 253 -0.01 -9.31 -1.18
N TRP A 254 0.84 -8.45 -1.74
CA TRP A 254 0.88 -7.02 -1.43
C TRP A 254 -0.30 -6.28 -2.06
N HIS A 255 -0.62 -5.11 -1.51
CA HIS A 255 -1.80 -4.37 -1.95
C HIS A 255 -1.72 -3.94 -3.43
N GLN A 256 -2.85 -4.02 -4.13
CA GLN A 256 -2.92 -3.68 -5.56
C GLN A 256 -3.41 -2.27 -5.85
N MET A 257 -3.52 -1.42 -4.82
CA MET A 257 -4.07 -0.06 -4.92
C MET A 257 -3.30 0.82 -5.92
N VAL A 258 -1.99 0.63 -6.07
CA VAL A 258 -1.20 1.44 -7.03
C VAL A 258 -1.03 0.74 -8.38
N ARG A 259 -1.50 -0.50 -8.53
CA ARG A 259 -1.16 -1.33 -9.70
C ARG A 259 -1.63 -0.71 -11.01
N GLN A 260 -2.88 -0.28 -11.08
CA GLN A 260 -3.47 0.28 -12.30
C GLN A 260 -2.75 1.58 -12.74
N PRO A 261 -2.63 2.64 -11.91
CA PRO A 261 -2.00 3.88 -12.33
C PRO A 261 -0.52 3.71 -12.68
N LEU A 262 0.24 2.92 -11.91
CA LEU A 262 1.66 2.72 -12.20
C LEU A 262 1.87 1.90 -13.48
N SER A 263 1.05 0.87 -13.70
CA SER A 263 1.12 0.08 -14.93
C SER A 263 0.72 0.90 -16.16
N ALA A 264 -0.23 1.81 -16.05
CA ALA A 264 -0.63 2.69 -17.15
C ALA A 264 0.53 3.60 -17.57
N MET A 265 1.21 4.22 -16.60
CA MET A 265 2.40 5.04 -16.87
C MET A 265 3.54 4.22 -17.47
N SER A 266 3.82 3.06 -16.89
CA SER A 266 4.86 2.16 -17.38
C SER A 266 4.59 1.67 -18.81
N ASN A 267 3.32 1.35 -19.13
CA ASN A 267 2.91 0.98 -20.49
C ASN A 267 3.08 2.14 -21.47
N LEU A 268 2.71 3.37 -21.09
CA LEU A 268 2.93 4.56 -21.92
C LEU A 268 4.41 4.70 -22.30
N ILE A 269 5.30 4.62 -21.29
CA ILE A 269 6.74 4.76 -21.52
C ILE A 269 7.26 3.62 -22.39
N THR A 270 6.95 2.37 -22.04
CA THR A 270 7.52 1.20 -22.72
C THR A 270 6.96 0.95 -24.12
N ARG A 271 5.66 1.15 -24.33
CA ARG A 271 4.97 0.77 -25.58
C ARG A 271 4.72 1.94 -26.51
N ASP A 272 4.37 3.11 -25.98
CA ASP A 272 3.98 4.24 -26.81
C ASP A 272 5.19 5.17 -27.10
N ILE A 273 6.05 5.40 -26.10
CA ILE A 273 7.24 6.25 -26.25
C ILE A 273 8.42 5.45 -26.80
N LEU A 274 8.79 4.34 -26.15
CA LEU A 274 9.95 3.52 -26.54
C LEU A 274 9.64 2.49 -27.62
N GLN A 275 8.36 2.26 -27.94
CA GLN A 275 7.90 1.33 -28.99
C GLN A 275 8.46 -0.10 -28.85
N LEU A 276 8.63 -0.58 -27.61
CA LEU A 276 9.16 -1.91 -27.36
C LEU A 276 8.17 -2.99 -27.84
N PRO A 277 8.64 -4.08 -28.47
CA PRO A 277 7.77 -5.16 -28.90
C PRO A 277 7.05 -5.80 -27.72
N LYS A 278 5.71 -5.80 -27.77
CA LYS A 278 4.84 -6.35 -26.72
C LYS A 278 5.17 -7.82 -26.48
N GLY A 279 5.41 -8.19 -25.22
CA GLY A 279 5.73 -9.56 -24.82
C GLY A 279 7.21 -9.93 -24.99
N SER A 280 8.06 -9.01 -25.43
CA SER A 280 9.51 -9.20 -25.36
C SER A 280 10.02 -9.17 -23.92
N ILE A 281 11.14 -9.85 -23.66
CA ILE A 281 11.79 -9.84 -22.34
C ILE A 281 12.18 -8.41 -21.94
N LEU A 282 12.64 -7.61 -22.90
CA LEU A 282 13.00 -6.21 -22.66
C LEU A 282 11.79 -5.37 -22.26
N GLU A 283 10.67 -5.49 -22.98
CA GLU A 283 9.42 -4.79 -22.61
C GLU A 283 8.96 -5.16 -21.21
N SER A 284 8.89 -6.46 -20.90
CA SER A 284 8.48 -6.93 -19.58
C SER A 284 9.42 -6.44 -18.46
N SER A 285 10.74 -6.45 -18.71
CA SER A 285 11.75 -6.05 -17.71
C SER A 285 11.71 -4.55 -17.45
N MET A 286 11.64 -3.74 -18.52
CA MET A 286 11.49 -2.29 -18.42
C MET A 286 10.15 -1.90 -17.81
N ASN A 287 9.09 -2.66 -18.08
CA ASN A 287 7.78 -2.38 -17.48
C ASN A 287 7.83 -2.54 -15.96
N ILE A 288 8.42 -3.64 -15.48
CA ILE A 288 8.64 -3.90 -14.05
C ILE A 288 9.53 -2.80 -13.46
N PHE A 289 10.62 -2.44 -14.13
CA PHE A 289 11.53 -1.36 -13.71
C PHE A 289 10.79 -0.04 -13.49
N PHE A 290 10.01 0.43 -14.47
CA PHE A 290 9.32 1.71 -14.35
C PHE A 290 8.21 1.70 -13.30
N VAL A 291 7.51 0.57 -13.10
CA VAL A 291 6.53 0.43 -12.00
C VAL A 291 7.22 0.59 -10.65
N PHE A 292 8.35 -0.09 -10.43
CA PHE A 292 9.10 0.02 -9.17
C PHE A 292 9.79 1.39 -9.01
N LEU A 293 10.33 1.95 -10.08
CA LEU A 293 10.92 3.29 -10.07
C LEU A 293 9.87 4.33 -9.65
N GLN A 294 8.67 4.28 -10.24
CA GLN A 294 7.59 5.18 -9.87
C GLN A 294 7.14 4.98 -8.42
N SER A 295 7.06 3.73 -7.95
CA SER A 295 6.81 3.43 -6.53
C SER A 295 7.88 4.04 -5.62
N GLY A 296 9.16 3.93 -6.00
CA GLY A 296 10.28 4.51 -5.27
C GLY A 296 10.24 6.04 -5.24
N ILE A 297 9.82 6.70 -6.32
CA ILE A 297 9.62 8.16 -6.36
C ILE A 297 8.50 8.56 -5.37
N LEU A 298 7.38 7.82 -5.35
CA LEU A 298 6.28 8.12 -4.42
C LEU A 298 6.73 8.00 -2.96
N HIS A 299 7.53 6.98 -2.62
CA HIS A 299 8.05 6.81 -1.26
C HIS A 299 9.14 7.83 -0.92
N LEU A 300 10.00 8.21 -1.86
CA LEU A 300 10.96 9.31 -1.68
C LEU A 300 10.25 10.63 -1.34
N LEU A 301 9.14 10.93 -2.02
CA LEU A 301 8.35 12.13 -1.72
C LEU A 301 7.70 12.07 -0.32
N ILE A 302 7.29 10.87 0.10
CA ILE A 302 6.76 10.64 1.45
C ILE A 302 7.87 10.79 2.50
N ASP A 303 9.06 10.24 2.24
CA ASP A 303 10.24 10.34 3.11
C ASP A 303 10.68 11.80 3.29
N ILE A 304 10.77 12.57 2.19
CA ILE A 304 11.08 14.01 2.20
C ILE A 304 10.04 14.77 3.01
N ALA A 305 8.77 14.48 2.80
CA ALA A 305 7.71 15.09 3.58
C ALA A 305 7.89 14.75 5.06
N ALA A 306 8.18 13.49 5.40
CA ALA A 306 8.44 13.05 6.76
C ALA A 306 9.72 13.65 7.38
N GLY A 307 10.49 14.47 6.66
CA GLY A 307 11.69 15.14 7.17
C GLY A 307 13.00 14.38 6.90
N ILE A 308 12.96 13.29 6.14
CA ILE A 308 14.15 12.56 5.71
C ILE A 308 14.75 13.26 4.49
N PRO A 309 16.02 13.72 4.54
CA PRO A 309 16.65 14.31 3.36
C PRO A 309 16.72 13.32 2.20
N ALA A 310 16.59 13.82 0.98
CA ALA A 310 16.46 12.98 -0.23
C ALA A 310 17.67 12.05 -0.43
N GLU A 311 18.86 12.50 -0.04
CA GLU A 311 20.11 11.74 -0.10
C GLU A 311 20.14 10.54 0.84
N TYR A 312 19.37 10.55 1.94
CA TYR A 312 19.33 9.48 2.93
C TYR A 312 18.13 8.55 2.77
N SER A 313 17.08 8.93 2.04
CA SER A 313 15.81 8.19 1.94
C SER A 313 15.97 6.70 1.57
N GLY A 314 16.87 6.37 0.65
CA GLY A 314 17.06 4.99 0.19
C GLY A 314 15.84 4.33 -0.49
N SER A 315 14.74 5.05 -0.68
CA SER A 315 13.52 4.55 -1.34
C SER A 315 13.79 4.06 -2.77
N LEU A 316 14.49 4.87 -3.59
CA LEU A 316 14.79 4.51 -4.98
C LEU A 316 15.60 3.20 -5.12
N PRO A 317 16.76 3.03 -4.47
CA PRO A 317 17.51 1.77 -4.56
C PRO A 317 16.73 0.59 -3.98
N PHE A 318 15.95 0.77 -2.91
CA PHE A 318 15.10 -0.29 -2.37
C PHE A 318 14.07 -0.78 -3.39
N PHE A 319 13.20 0.09 -3.90
CA PHE A 319 12.12 -0.34 -4.80
C PHE A 319 12.66 -0.86 -6.13
N THR A 320 13.64 -0.19 -6.74
CA THR A 320 14.19 -0.62 -8.04
C THR A 320 14.94 -1.96 -7.95
N SER A 321 15.50 -2.32 -6.78
CA SER A 321 16.13 -3.62 -6.57
C SER A 321 15.19 -4.81 -6.84
N PHE A 322 13.88 -4.68 -6.62
CA PHE A 322 12.93 -5.77 -6.89
C PHE A 322 12.84 -6.14 -8.37
N THR A 323 13.18 -5.21 -9.27
CA THR A 323 13.29 -5.54 -10.70
C THR A 323 14.41 -6.54 -10.93
N VAL A 324 15.59 -6.27 -10.35
CA VAL A 324 16.74 -7.17 -10.42
C VAL A 324 16.41 -8.51 -9.77
N GLY A 325 15.77 -8.49 -8.60
CA GLY A 325 15.34 -9.70 -7.90
C GLY A 325 14.38 -10.55 -8.71
N ILE A 326 13.37 -9.95 -9.35
CA ILE A 326 12.41 -10.69 -10.19
C ILE A 326 13.09 -11.26 -11.44
N ILE A 327 14.03 -10.54 -12.05
CA ILE A 327 14.78 -11.05 -13.20
C ILE A 327 15.65 -12.25 -12.79
N ILE A 328 16.36 -12.16 -11.66
CA ILE A 328 17.15 -13.28 -11.11
C ILE A 328 16.24 -14.47 -10.80
N GLU A 329 15.13 -14.24 -10.10
CA GLU A 329 14.15 -15.27 -9.75
C GLU A 329 13.64 -15.99 -11.01
N GLN A 330 13.26 -15.24 -12.05
CA GLN A 330 12.77 -15.81 -13.30
C GLN A 330 13.88 -16.55 -14.06
N ALA A 331 15.11 -16.06 -14.05
CA ALA A 331 16.25 -16.72 -14.69
C ALA A 331 16.58 -18.06 -14.01
N VAL A 332 16.61 -18.09 -12.67
CA VAL A 332 16.84 -19.32 -11.88
C VAL A 332 15.72 -20.33 -12.11
N GLN A 333 14.45 -19.89 -12.10
CA GLN A 333 13.31 -20.77 -12.39
C GLN A 333 13.38 -21.35 -13.81
N ASN A 334 13.69 -20.52 -14.81
CA ASN A 334 13.81 -20.96 -16.20
C ASN A 334 14.97 -21.95 -16.38
N LEU A 335 16.14 -21.68 -15.79
CA LEU A 335 17.29 -22.57 -15.81
C LEU A 335 16.95 -23.91 -15.15
N TYR A 336 16.28 -23.88 -14.00
CA TYR A 336 15.84 -25.08 -13.31
C TYR A 336 14.91 -25.94 -14.18
N HIS A 337 13.91 -25.31 -14.82
CA HIS A 337 12.98 -25.99 -15.73
C HIS A 337 13.69 -26.54 -16.98
N TRP A 338 14.68 -25.82 -17.50
CA TRP A 338 15.48 -26.26 -18.63
C TRP A 338 16.33 -27.50 -18.28
N ILE A 339 16.95 -27.55 -17.10
CA ILE A 339 17.76 -28.69 -16.64
C ILE A 339 16.90 -29.92 -16.35
N LYS A 340 15.73 -29.73 -15.71
CA LYS A 340 14.89 -30.85 -15.23
C LYS A 340 13.96 -31.44 -16.28
N GLY A 341 13.62 -30.68 -17.32
CA GLY A 341 12.61 -31.08 -18.31
C GLY A 341 11.16 -30.95 -17.78
N PRO A 342 10.16 -31.07 -18.67
CA PRO A 342 8.75 -30.78 -18.38
C PRO A 342 8.02 -31.81 -17.49
N ASP A 343 8.53 -33.04 -17.37
CA ASP A 343 7.82 -34.17 -16.75
C ASP A 343 8.21 -34.48 -15.30
N ALA A 344 8.98 -33.60 -14.65
CA ALA A 344 9.42 -33.83 -13.27
C ALA A 344 8.24 -33.75 -12.28
N LYS A 345 7.84 -34.91 -11.72
CA LYS A 345 6.94 -34.99 -10.55
C LYS A 345 7.70 -34.50 -9.33
N GLU A 346 7.37 -33.30 -8.84
CA GLU A 346 8.15 -32.63 -7.80
C GLU A 346 7.36 -32.32 -6.54
N SER A 347 8.03 -32.45 -5.39
CA SER A 347 7.51 -32.01 -4.10
C SER A 347 7.44 -30.48 -4.07
N ALA A 348 6.23 -29.95 -3.90
CA ALA A 348 5.98 -28.50 -3.83
C ALA A 348 6.61 -27.84 -2.58
N ILE A 349 7.01 -28.61 -1.57
CA ILE A 349 7.42 -28.07 -0.26
C ILE A 349 8.81 -27.45 -0.31
N TRP A 350 9.83 -28.16 -0.82
CA TRP A 350 11.19 -27.63 -0.85
C TRP A 350 11.30 -26.35 -1.68
N LYS A 351 10.56 -26.26 -2.80
CA LYS A 351 10.46 -25.04 -3.63
C LYS A 351 9.91 -23.87 -2.83
N ARG A 352 8.91 -24.11 -1.99
CA ARG A 352 8.35 -23.09 -1.11
C ARG A 352 9.36 -22.66 -0.05
N VAL A 353 10.08 -23.58 0.57
CA VAL A 353 11.14 -23.25 1.54
C VAL A 353 12.21 -22.38 0.90
N VAL A 354 12.78 -22.80 -0.23
CA VAL A 354 13.77 -22.02 -0.99
C VAL A 354 13.21 -20.66 -1.39
N GLY A 355 11.97 -20.63 -1.87
CA GLY A 355 11.28 -19.42 -2.25
C GLY A 355 11.05 -18.44 -1.09
N TYR A 356 10.64 -18.91 0.08
CA TYR A 356 10.52 -18.06 1.27
C TYR A 356 11.87 -17.54 1.73
N THR A 357 12.92 -18.38 1.73
CA THR A 357 14.28 -17.93 2.05
C THR A 357 14.73 -16.83 1.08
N TRP A 358 14.52 -17.04 -0.23
CA TRP A 358 14.82 -16.04 -1.26
C TRP A 358 14.08 -14.72 -1.03
N VAL A 359 12.76 -14.79 -0.81
CA VAL A 359 11.93 -13.61 -0.56
C VAL A 359 12.38 -12.89 0.71
N LEU A 360 12.60 -13.60 1.82
CA LEU A 360 13.04 -13.01 3.09
C LEU A 360 14.40 -12.31 2.96
N LEU A 361 15.36 -12.94 2.28
CA LEU A 361 16.69 -12.35 2.05
C LEU A 361 16.60 -11.11 1.15
N TRP A 362 15.91 -11.22 0.01
CA TRP A 362 15.80 -10.12 -0.96
C TRP A 362 14.97 -8.96 -0.45
N VAL A 363 14.01 -9.23 0.42
CA VAL A 363 13.27 -8.18 1.09
C VAL A 363 14.14 -7.56 2.18
N GLY A 364 14.69 -8.36 3.09
CA GLY A 364 15.38 -7.87 4.27
C GLY A 364 16.67 -7.10 3.98
N ILE A 365 17.47 -7.52 2.99
CA ILE A 365 18.76 -6.87 2.69
C ILE A 365 18.54 -5.49 2.05
N PRO A 366 17.93 -5.35 0.85
CA PRO A 366 17.54 -4.06 0.27
C PRO A 366 16.73 -3.14 1.18
N SER A 367 15.84 -3.67 2.03
CA SER A 367 15.07 -2.85 2.98
C SER A 367 15.97 -2.02 3.90
N THR A 368 17.23 -2.41 4.12
CA THR A 368 18.20 -1.65 4.90
C THR A 368 18.36 -0.22 4.38
N TRP A 369 18.36 -0.01 3.06
CA TRP A 369 18.47 1.34 2.49
C TRP A 369 17.32 2.25 2.94
N TRP A 370 16.10 1.71 3.02
CA TRP A 370 14.89 2.49 3.26
C TRP A 370 14.48 2.55 4.74
N ILE A 371 14.65 1.46 5.48
CA ILE A 371 14.25 1.37 6.90
C ILE A 371 15.24 2.11 7.81
N HIS A 372 16.55 2.05 7.53
CA HIS A 372 17.58 2.72 8.33
C HIS A 372 17.31 4.22 8.56
N PRO A 373 17.14 5.06 7.53
CA PRO A 373 16.84 6.49 7.74
C PRO A 373 15.49 6.72 8.43
N ASN A 374 14.50 5.85 8.21
CA ASN A 374 13.18 5.93 8.86
C ASN A 374 13.26 5.67 10.38
N MET A 375 14.12 4.73 10.79
CA MET A 375 14.41 4.47 12.21
C MET A 375 15.13 5.64 12.87
N GLN A 376 16.00 6.33 12.14
CA GLN A 376 16.71 7.52 12.66
C GLN A 376 15.82 8.77 12.73
N ASN A 377 14.93 8.94 11.75
CA ASN A 377 14.06 10.12 11.62
C ASN A 377 12.84 10.11 12.55
N THR A 378 12.59 9.02 13.27
CA THR A 378 11.47 8.94 14.21
C THR A 378 12.00 9.18 15.62
N PRO A 379 12.24 10.44 16.05
CA PRO A 379 12.58 10.69 17.44
C PRO A 379 11.37 10.24 18.27
N PRO A 380 11.52 9.25 19.15
CA PRO A 380 10.36 8.52 19.62
C PRO A 380 9.33 9.38 20.37
N HIS A 381 9.72 10.48 21.02
CA HIS A 381 8.81 11.44 21.68
C HIS A 381 7.79 12.14 20.76
N LYS A 382 7.92 12.02 19.44
CA LYS A 382 6.95 12.55 18.48
C LYS A 382 6.21 11.47 17.70
N LEU A 383 6.49 10.20 17.95
CA LEU A 383 5.76 9.10 17.32
C LEU A 383 4.30 9.15 17.80
N SER A 384 3.41 9.60 16.93
CA SER A 384 1.96 9.61 17.16
C SER A 384 1.28 8.75 16.10
N MET A 385 1.11 7.47 16.45
CA MET A 385 0.38 6.47 15.67
C MET A 385 -1.09 6.38 16.07
N VAL A 386 -1.40 6.62 17.35
CA VAL A 386 -2.76 6.62 17.88
C VAL A 386 -3.08 7.95 18.57
N PRO A 387 -4.34 8.43 18.47
CA PRO A 387 -4.74 9.69 19.09
C PRO A 387 -4.85 9.60 20.62
N PHE A 388 -5.09 8.41 21.16
CA PHE A 388 -5.19 8.16 22.59
C PHE A 388 -4.42 6.88 22.95
N SER A 389 -3.46 7.01 23.86
CA SER A 389 -2.60 5.90 24.27
C SER A 389 -3.21 5.17 25.46
N PHE A 390 -3.65 3.92 25.29
CA PHE A 390 -4.15 3.13 26.43
C PHE A 390 -2.98 2.65 27.30
N SER A 391 -1.84 2.35 26.70
CA SER A 391 -0.65 1.89 27.38
C SER A 391 -0.14 2.89 28.42
N ASP A 392 -0.28 4.20 28.17
CA ASP A 392 0.04 5.25 29.13
C ASP A 392 -0.91 5.29 30.34
N HIS A 393 -2.17 4.88 30.16
CA HIS A 393 -3.22 5.02 31.19
C HIS A 393 -3.46 3.75 32.00
N ILE A 394 -3.40 2.57 31.36
CA ILE A 394 -3.71 1.27 31.99
C ILE A 394 -2.53 0.29 31.98
N GLY A 395 -1.36 0.75 31.51
CA GLY A 395 -0.12 -0.01 31.47
C GLY A 395 0.03 -0.90 30.23
N SER A 396 1.25 -0.97 29.69
CA SER A 396 1.60 -1.77 28.50
C SER A 396 1.36 -3.27 28.68
N GLN A 397 1.48 -3.81 29.90
CA GLN A 397 1.19 -5.22 30.18
C GLN A 397 -0.29 -5.56 29.94
N THR A 398 -1.21 -4.70 30.38
CA THR A 398 -2.65 -4.87 30.18
C THR A 398 -3.01 -4.83 28.70
N VAL A 399 -2.46 -3.85 27.97
CA VAL A 399 -2.67 -3.72 26.53
C VAL A 399 -2.06 -4.90 25.76
N THR A 400 -0.91 -5.40 26.20
CA THR A 400 -0.28 -6.61 25.63
C THR A 400 -1.18 -7.83 25.83
N ALA A 401 -1.70 -8.04 27.04
CA ALA A 401 -2.63 -9.14 27.31
C ALA A 401 -3.88 -9.04 26.42
N PHE A 402 -4.45 -7.84 26.28
CA PHE A 402 -5.56 -7.59 25.36
C PHE A 402 -5.18 -7.91 23.91
N ALA A 403 -4.03 -7.44 23.41
CA ALA A 403 -3.58 -7.66 22.04
C ALA A 403 -3.36 -9.15 21.74
N VAL A 404 -2.80 -9.91 22.69
CA VAL A 404 -2.62 -11.37 22.55
C VAL A 404 -3.96 -12.08 22.53
N ILE A 405 -4.84 -11.82 23.51
CA ILE A 405 -6.13 -12.50 23.62
C ILE A 405 -7.03 -12.16 22.42
N SER A 406 -7.17 -10.87 22.09
CA SER A 406 -7.97 -10.44 20.95
C SER A 406 -7.37 -10.91 19.62
N GLY A 407 -6.05 -10.99 19.50
CA GLY A 407 -5.37 -11.58 18.35
C GLY A 407 -5.74 -13.05 18.15
N MET A 408 -5.73 -13.84 19.24
CA MET A 408 -6.18 -15.24 19.20
C MET A 408 -7.66 -15.36 18.83
N VAL A 409 -8.53 -14.51 19.39
CA VAL A 409 -9.96 -14.49 19.05
C VAL A 409 -10.18 -14.16 17.57
N VAL A 410 -9.46 -13.17 17.04
CA VAL A 410 -9.52 -12.81 15.61
C VAL A 410 -9.04 -13.96 14.73
N PHE A 411 -7.92 -14.59 15.09
CA PHE A 411 -7.32 -15.66 14.31
C PHE A 411 -8.22 -16.90 14.29
N PHE A 412 -8.58 -17.43 15.46
CA PHE A 412 -9.34 -18.67 15.59
C PHE A 412 -10.86 -18.48 15.41
N GLY A 413 -11.43 -17.40 15.94
CA GLY A 413 -12.88 -17.16 15.94
C GLY A 413 -13.40 -16.52 14.65
N PHE A 414 -12.57 -15.73 13.96
CA PHE A 414 -12.99 -14.97 12.76
C PHE A 414 -12.20 -15.30 11.51
N GLY A 415 -11.39 -16.38 11.53
CA GLY A 415 -10.53 -16.77 10.40
C GLY A 415 -9.65 -15.60 9.96
N GLY A 416 -9.07 -14.89 10.92
CA GLY A 416 -8.14 -13.81 10.67
C GLY A 416 -6.89 -14.35 9.99
N GLU A 417 -6.71 -14.04 8.70
CA GLU A 417 -5.39 -14.06 8.07
C GLU A 417 -4.65 -12.79 8.53
N VAL A 418 -4.34 -12.77 9.83
CA VAL A 418 -3.60 -11.69 10.49
C VAL A 418 -2.18 -11.68 9.96
#